data_AF-A0A3D5BXC2-F1
#
_entry.id   AF-A0A3D5BXC2-F1
#
_cell.length_a   1.000
_cell.length_b   1.000
_cell.length_c   1.000
_cell.angle_alpha   90.00
_cell.angle_beta   90.00
_cell.angle_gamma   90.00
#
_symmetry.space_group_name_H-M   'P 1'
#
loop_
_entity.id
_entity.type
_entity.pdbx_description
1 polymer ?
#
loop_
_entity_poly.entity_id
_entity_poly.type
_entity_poly.pdbx_seq_one_letter_code
_entity_poly.pdbx_strand_id
1 'polypeptide(L)'
;MHPGSPSLRRAKSVEDRLADYTEAVTLAEAGEHMLASDVIRHSGTGRRRILVIGHGCTFSSHLGEYALSVAERMGSDLLFLSVGLPKKDPNWRKSFTQLADSAADAWRQAAERQHLNVQHEVRFGTVDEAVSELVRSCGRIEFILSEPEEGEQVLGQTGLALFTVK
;
A
#
# COMPACT_ATOMS: atom_id res chain seq x y z
N MET A 1 -31.54 -13.02 17.60
CA MET A 1 -30.12 -12.61 17.62
C MET A 1 -29.41 -13.42 16.54
N HIS A 2 -29.27 -12.87 15.33
CA HIS A 2 -28.60 -13.55 14.22
C HIS A 2 -27.10 -13.18 14.21
N PRO A 3 -26.17 -14.15 14.11
CA PRO A 3 -24.77 -13.85 13.85
C PRO A 3 -24.58 -13.48 12.37
N GLY A 4 -24.02 -12.29 12.11
CA GLY A 4 -23.71 -11.82 10.76
C GLY A 4 -22.56 -12.62 10.14
N SER A 5 -22.79 -13.18 8.96
CA SER A 5 -21.78 -13.85 8.15
C SER A 5 -20.71 -12.86 7.68
N PRO A 6 -19.40 -13.19 7.73
CA PRO A 6 -18.37 -12.36 7.12
C PRO A 6 -18.50 -12.42 5.60
N SER A 7 -18.82 -11.29 4.97
CA SER A 7 -18.78 -11.14 3.51
C SER A 7 -17.31 -10.97 3.08
N LEU A 8 -16.77 -11.99 2.42
CA LEU A 8 -15.47 -11.94 1.75
C LEU A 8 -15.56 -10.96 0.58
N ARG A 9 -15.05 -9.73 0.75
CA ARG A 9 -14.82 -8.82 -0.37
C ARG A 9 -13.52 -9.21 -1.05
N ARG A 10 -13.64 -9.84 -2.22
CA ARG A 10 -12.54 -10.20 -3.12
C ARG A 10 -11.83 -8.92 -3.57
N ALA A 11 -10.49 -8.90 -3.54
CA ALA A 11 -9.73 -7.82 -4.16
C ALA A 11 -10.01 -7.82 -5.68
N LYS A 12 -10.31 -6.64 -6.24
CA LYS A 12 -10.60 -6.49 -7.68
C LYS A 12 -9.36 -6.80 -8.50
N SER A 13 -9.50 -7.68 -9.50
CA SER A 13 -8.44 -8.00 -10.45
C SER A 13 -8.13 -6.81 -11.35
N VAL A 14 -7.04 -6.89 -12.12
CA VAL A 14 -6.75 -5.89 -13.18
C VAL A 14 -7.88 -5.84 -14.21
N GLU A 15 -8.52 -6.97 -14.49
CA GLU A 15 -9.66 -7.08 -15.42
C GLU A 15 -10.89 -6.37 -14.86
N ASP A 16 -11.17 -6.50 -13.56
CA ASP A 16 -12.27 -5.80 -12.89
C ASP A 16 -12.08 -4.28 -12.95
N ARG A 17 -10.84 -3.79 -12.78
CA ARG A 17 -10.52 -2.37 -12.90
C ARG A 17 -10.69 -1.87 -14.34
N LEU A 18 -10.27 -2.67 -15.31
CA LEU A 18 -10.42 -2.32 -16.73
C LEU A 18 -11.90 -2.23 -17.12
N ALA A 19 -12.72 -3.15 -16.60
CA ALA A 19 -14.17 -3.12 -16.78
C ALA A 19 -14.80 -1.86 -16.18
N ASP A 20 -14.44 -1.49 -14.94
CA ASP A 20 -14.91 -0.25 -14.30
C ASP A 20 -14.56 1.00 -15.14
N TYR A 21 -13.36 1.05 -15.74
CA TYR A 21 -12.96 2.17 -16.60
C TYR A 21 -13.74 2.21 -17.92
N THR A 22 -13.95 1.07 -18.58
CA THR A 22 -14.76 0.98 -19.80
C THR A 22 -16.19 1.45 -19.53
N GLU A 23 -16.78 1.00 -18.41
CA GLU A 23 -18.11 1.44 -18.00
C GLU A 23 -18.18 2.96 -17.74
N ALA A 24 -17.20 3.50 -17.02
CA ALA A 24 -17.14 4.95 -16.77
C ALA A 24 -17.02 5.78 -18.06
N VAL A 25 -16.26 5.31 -19.05
CA VAL A 25 -16.14 5.96 -20.36
C VAL A 25 -17.49 5.95 -21.08
N THR A 26 -18.16 4.80 -21.15
CA THR A 26 -19.48 4.69 -21.80
C THR A 26 -20.53 5.59 -21.14
N LEU A 27 -20.54 5.67 -19.81
CA LEU A 27 -21.42 6.59 -19.08
C LEU A 27 -21.11 8.06 -19.37
N ALA A 28 -19.83 8.42 -19.48
CA ALA A 28 -19.42 9.78 -19.81
C ALA A 28 -19.83 10.17 -21.25
N GLU A 29 -19.70 9.24 -22.20
CA GLU A 29 -20.13 9.45 -23.59
C GLU A 29 -21.65 9.58 -23.71
N ALA A 30 -22.41 8.91 -22.84
CA ALA A 30 -23.86 9.05 -22.75
C ALA A 30 -24.35 10.35 -22.07
N GLY A 31 -23.43 11.21 -21.62
CA GLY A 31 -23.75 12.44 -20.88
C GLY A 31 -24.04 12.23 -19.39
N GLU A 32 -23.91 11.01 -18.89
CA GLU A 32 -24.15 10.62 -17.50
C GLU A 32 -22.90 10.86 -16.63
N HIS A 33 -22.39 12.08 -16.66
CA HIS A 33 -21.11 12.45 -16.03
C HIS A 33 -21.07 12.23 -14.51
N MET A 34 -22.21 12.33 -13.83
CA MET A 34 -22.33 12.04 -12.39
C MET A 34 -22.15 10.56 -12.10
N LEU A 35 -22.79 9.68 -12.87
CA LEU A 35 -22.68 8.23 -12.72
C LEU A 35 -21.30 7.72 -13.14
N ALA A 36 -20.74 8.25 -14.24
CA ALA A 36 -19.35 7.98 -14.63
C ALA A 36 -18.36 8.34 -13.52
N SER A 37 -18.56 9.51 -12.89
CA SER A 37 -17.76 9.94 -11.73
C SER A 37 -17.94 8.99 -10.55
N ASP A 38 -19.14 8.48 -10.32
CA ASP A 38 -19.41 7.53 -9.24
C ASP A 38 -18.83 6.13 -9.51
N VAL A 39 -18.75 5.66 -10.76
CA VAL A 39 -18.03 4.42 -11.11
C VAL A 39 -16.51 4.58 -10.88
N ILE A 40 -15.94 5.73 -11.26
CA ILE A 40 -14.53 6.07 -10.97
C ILE A 40 -14.28 6.22 -9.46
N ARG A 41 -15.25 6.77 -8.73
CA ARG A 41 -15.16 6.88 -7.26
C ARG A 41 -15.32 5.51 -6.59
N HIS A 42 -16.22 4.65 -7.05
CA HIS A 42 -16.42 3.30 -6.52
C HIS A 42 -15.25 2.34 -6.88
N SER A 43 -14.49 2.64 -7.93
CA SER A 43 -13.19 1.98 -8.21
C SER A 43 -12.04 2.54 -7.37
N GLY A 44 -12.28 3.55 -6.52
CA GLY A 44 -11.49 3.78 -5.31
C GLY A 44 -11.64 5.16 -4.67
N THR A 45 -12.55 5.29 -3.70
CA THR A 45 -12.61 6.44 -2.79
C THR A 45 -11.52 6.31 -1.73
N GLY A 46 -10.42 7.05 -1.89
CA GLY A 46 -9.33 7.10 -0.93
C GLY A 46 -8.08 7.75 -1.52
N ARG A 47 -7.23 8.32 -0.66
CA ARG A 47 -5.89 8.77 -1.07
C ARG A 47 -5.12 7.59 -1.66
N ARG A 48 -4.72 7.69 -2.93
CA ARG A 48 -3.94 6.68 -3.65
C ARG A 48 -2.62 6.50 -2.91
N ARG A 49 -2.28 5.27 -2.54
CA ARG A 49 -1.02 4.94 -1.85
C ARG A 49 -0.17 3.97 -2.64
N ILE A 50 1.13 4.15 -2.54
CA ILE A 50 2.12 3.15 -2.90
C ILE A 50 2.61 2.52 -1.58
N LEU A 51 2.52 1.20 -1.49
CA LEU A 51 3.04 0.46 -0.34
C LEU A 51 4.52 0.17 -0.55
N VAL A 52 5.37 0.52 0.42
CA VAL A 52 6.81 0.28 0.40
C VAL A 52 7.17 -0.69 1.52
N ILE A 53 7.69 -1.87 1.17
CA ILE A 53 8.10 -2.90 2.12
C ILE A 53 9.59 -2.74 2.43
N GLY A 54 9.91 -2.54 3.71
CA GLY A 54 11.30 -2.43 4.17
C GLY A 54 11.88 -3.78 4.60
N HIS A 55 13.20 -3.83 4.69
CA HIS A 55 13.94 -4.95 5.25
C HIS A 55 13.94 -4.84 6.79
N GLY A 56 13.04 -5.57 7.44
CA GLY A 56 12.83 -5.49 8.88
C GLY A 56 12.44 -4.08 9.33
N CYS A 57 13.33 -3.39 10.04
CA CYS A 57 13.11 -2.03 10.56
C CYS A 57 13.82 -0.94 9.74
N THR A 58 14.38 -1.27 8.58
CA THR A 58 15.14 -0.33 7.75
C THR A 58 14.63 -0.28 6.31
N PHE A 59 14.96 0.81 5.62
CA PHE A 59 14.69 1.00 4.19
C PHE A 59 15.99 1.45 3.53
N SER A 60 16.39 0.80 2.43
CA SER A 60 17.57 1.25 1.70
C SER A 60 17.35 2.61 1.06
N SER A 61 18.44 3.37 0.88
CA SER A 61 18.36 4.68 0.22
C SER A 61 17.76 4.58 -1.17
N HIS A 62 18.13 3.54 -1.92
CA HIS A 62 17.66 3.34 -3.28
C HIS A 62 16.15 3.10 -3.34
N LEU A 63 15.61 2.23 -2.46
CA LEU A 63 14.18 1.99 -2.37
C LEU A 63 13.40 3.25 -1.97
N GLY A 64 13.88 3.97 -0.94
CA GLY A 64 13.21 5.18 -0.44
C GLY A 64 13.20 6.33 -1.46
N GLU A 65 14.34 6.60 -2.11
CA GLU A 65 14.45 7.63 -3.15
C GLU A 65 13.58 7.29 -4.37
N TYR A 66 13.57 6.02 -4.79
CA TYR A 66 12.72 5.57 -5.88
C TYR A 66 11.24 5.72 -5.54
N ALA A 67 10.83 5.32 -4.33
CA ALA A 67 9.46 5.46 -3.86
C ALA A 67 8.99 6.93 -3.87
N LEU A 68 9.82 7.85 -3.38
CA LEU A 68 9.53 9.30 -3.43
C LEU A 68 9.35 9.81 -4.86
N SER A 69 10.29 9.48 -5.76
CA SER A 69 10.23 9.92 -7.15
C SER A 69 8.97 9.42 -7.87
N VAL A 70 8.58 8.17 -7.62
CA VAL A 70 7.37 7.59 -8.23
C VAL A 70 6.12 8.21 -7.63
N ALA A 71 6.07 8.42 -6.31
CA ALA A 71 4.95 9.06 -5.63
C ALA A 71 4.69 10.48 -6.12
N GLU A 72 5.75 11.30 -6.26
CA GLU A 72 5.68 12.66 -6.80
C GLU A 72 5.05 12.67 -8.19
N ARG A 73 5.55 11.84 -9.10
CA ARG A 73 5.07 11.77 -10.49
C ARG A 73 3.62 11.28 -10.60
N MET A 74 3.19 10.43 -9.67
CA MET A 74 1.85 9.85 -9.68
C MET A 74 0.82 10.65 -8.89
N GLY A 75 1.27 11.63 -8.09
CA GLY A 75 0.41 12.31 -7.11
C GLY A 75 -0.18 11.34 -6.10
N SER A 76 0.62 10.37 -5.64
CA SER A 76 0.22 9.34 -4.68
C SER A 76 0.92 9.54 -3.35
N ASP A 77 0.24 9.17 -2.26
CA ASP A 77 0.82 9.07 -0.94
C ASP A 77 1.73 7.83 -0.83
N LEU A 78 2.62 7.81 0.17
CA LEU A 78 3.42 6.63 0.51
C LEU A 78 2.96 6.02 1.83
N LEU A 79 3.00 4.69 1.88
CA LEU A 79 2.85 3.92 3.09
C LEU A 79 4.05 2.99 3.24
N PHE A 80 4.95 3.31 4.16
CA PHE A 80 6.09 2.46 4.51
C PHE A 80 5.64 1.40 5.52
N LEU A 81 6.08 0.17 5.31
CA LEU A 81 5.78 -0.96 6.17
C LEU A 81 7.09 -1.61 6.65
N SER A 82 7.26 -1.64 7.96
CA SER A 82 8.27 -2.46 8.63
C SER A 82 7.62 -3.68 9.27
N VAL A 83 8.20 -4.86 9.01
CA VAL A 83 7.68 -6.14 9.53
C VAL A 83 8.70 -6.75 10.49
N GLY A 84 8.34 -6.79 11.77
CA GLY A 84 9.12 -7.44 12.81
C GLY A 84 8.78 -8.92 12.96
N LEU A 85 9.71 -9.70 13.50
CA LEU A 85 9.51 -11.13 13.73
C LEU A 85 8.34 -11.43 14.68
N PRO A 86 7.62 -12.55 14.46
CA PRO A 86 6.58 -12.98 15.39
C PRO A 86 7.17 -13.45 16.72
N LYS A 87 6.33 -13.42 17.78
CA LYS A 87 6.61 -14.04 19.10
C LYS A 87 7.87 -13.54 19.81
N LYS A 88 8.25 -12.28 19.63
CA LYS A 88 9.27 -11.60 20.43
C LYS A 88 8.66 -10.94 21.68
N ASP A 89 9.47 -10.78 22.71
CA ASP A 89 9.05 -10.17 23.96
C ASP A 89 8.70 -8.67 23.79
N PRO A 90 7.93 -8.08 24.72
CA PRO A 90 7.50 -6.69 24.60
C PRO A 90 8.64 -5.66 24.51
N ASN A 91 9.78 -5.92 25.15
CA ASN A 91 10.91 -4.98 25.10
C ASN A 91 11.55 -4.99 23.72
N TRP A 92 11.75 -6.18 23.14
CA TRP A 92 12.23 -6.28 21.76
C TRP A 92 11.30 -5.59 20.77
N ARG A 93 9.97 -5.81 20.89
CA ARG A 93 8.98 -5.17 20.00
C ARG A 93 9.04 -3.65 20.12
N LYS A 94 9.17 -3.13 21.33
CA LYS A 94 9.32 -1.69 21.57
C LYS A 94 10.57 -1.13 20.91
N SER A 95 11.72 -1.78 21.08
CA SER A 95 12.98 -1.37 20.45
C SER A 95 12.90 -1.43 18.93
N PHE A 96 12.27 -2.48 18.38
CA PHE A 96 12.05 -2.61 16.94
C PHE A 96 11.20 -1.45 16.39
N THR A 97 10.08 -1.15 17.04
CA THR A 97 9.21 -0.02 16.64
C THR A 97 9.96 1.30 16.67
N GLN A 98 10.75 1.57 17.72
CA GLN A 98 11.55 2.80 17.81
C GLN A 98 12.56 2.94 16.67
N LEU A 99 13.26 1.85 16.32
CA LEU A 99 14.21 1.84 15.21
C LEU A 99 13.50 2.03 13.86
N ALA A 100 12.37 1.36 13.66
CA ALA A 100 11.58 1.46 12.45
C ALA A 100 11.02 2.88 12.24
N ASP A 101 10.47 3.50 13.30
CA ASP A 101 9.97 4.86 13.25
C ASP A 101 11.09 5.87 12.95
N SER A 102 12.27 5.70 13.55
CA SER A 102 13.43 6.54 13.25
C SER A 102 13.91 6.37 11.81
N ALA A 103 13.85 5.17 11.24
CA ALA A 103 14.21 4.93 9.84
C ALA A 103 13.19 5.58 8.89
N ALA A 104 11.90 5.53 9.23
CA ALA A 104 10.84 6.16 8.45
C ALA A 104 10.84 7.69 8.54
N ASP A 105 11.31 8.28 9.65
CA ASP A 105 11.38 9.73 9.85
C ASP A 105 12.24 10.44 8.80
N ALA A 106 13.35 9.83 8.38
CA ALA A 106 14.17 10.37 7.31
C ALA A 106 13.38 10.53 6.00
N TRP A 107 12.52 9.56 5.69
CA TRP A 107 11.68 9.57 4.49
C TRP A 107 10.48 10.52 4.62
N ARG A 108 9.91 10.65 5.82
CA ARG A 108 8.88 11.67 6.11
C ARG A 108 9.43 13.08 5.83
N GLN A 109 10.59 13.40 6.37
CA GLN A 109 11.23 14.71 6.15
C GLN A 109 11.60 14.95 4.68
N ALA A 110 12.04 13.90 3.97
CA ALA A 110 12.33 14.00 2.54
C ALA A 110 11.06 14.26 1.71
N ALA A 111 9.94 13.62 2.05
CA ALA A 111 8.65 13.79 1.40
C ALA A 111 7.99 15.14 1.65
N GLU A 112 8.16 15.72 2.84
CA GLU A 112 7.64 17.05 3.16
C GLU A 112 8.15 18.12 2.17
N ARG A 113 9.42 18.01 1.76
CA ARG A 113 10.02 18.89 0.74
C ARG A 113 9.39 18.75 -0.65
N GLN A 114 8.68 17.64 -0.90
CA GLN A 114 7.99 17.33 -2.16
C GLN A 114 6.46 17.43 -2.01
N HIS A 115 5.96 17.94 -0.88
CA HIS A 115 4.53 18.00 -0.54
C HIS A 115 3.81 16.64 -0.62
N LEU A 116 4.55 15.55 -0.38
CA LEU A 116 4.03 14.20 -0.34
C LEU A 116 3.62 13.81 1.08
N ASN A 117 2.49 13.11 1.20
CA ASN A 117 2.07 12.52 2.48
C ASN A 117 2.67 11.12 2.63
N VAL A 118 3.37 10.91 3.74
CA VAL A 118 4.02 9.64 4.09
C VAL A 118 3.47 9.13 5.42
N GLN A 119 3.04 7.88 5.41
CA GLN A 119 2.70 7.13 6.61
C GLN A 119 3.68 5.98 6.82
N HIS A 120 3.86 5.58 8.08
CA HIS A 120 4.67 4.44 8.46
C HIS A 120 3.85 3.53 9.38
N GLU A 121 3.88 2.23 9.10
CA GLU A 121 3.20 1.19 9.87
C GLU A 121 4.20 0.10 10.28
N VAL A 122 4.12 -0.32 11.53
CA VAL A 122 4.90 -1.43 12.07
C VAL A 122 3.97 -2.61 12.32
N ARG A 123 4.24 -3.74 11.68
CA ARG A 123 3.53 -5.01 11.89
C ARG A 123 4.50 -6.05 12.43
N PHE A 124 3.96 -7.09 13.06
CA PHE A 124 4.76 -8.21 13.57
C PHE A 124 4.13 -9.52 13.12
N GLY A 125 4.89 -10.34 12.41
CA GLY A 125 4.36 -11.51 11.70
C GLY A 125 5.28 -11.89 10.55
N THR A 126 4.75 -12.61 9.57
CA THR A 126 5.41 -12.76 8.27
C THR A 126 5.08 -11.58 7.35
N VAL A 127 5.89 -11.36 6.32
CA VAL A 127 5.72 -10.22 5.41
C VAL A 127 4.42 -10.35 4.61
N ASP A 128 4.09 -11.54 4.13
CA ASP A 128 2.86 -11.82 3.38
C ASP A 128 1.59 -11.61 4.20
N GLU A 129 1.57 -12.03 5.46
CA GLU A 129 0.46 -11.80 6.39
C GLU A 129 0.30 -10.30 6.64
N ALA A 130 1.39 -9.61 7.00
CA ALA A 130 1.39 -8.19 7.30
C ALA A 130 0.91 -7.35 6.11
N VAL A 131 1.40 -7.66 4.91
CA VAL A 131 0.98 -6.99 3.68
C VAL A 131 -0.48 -7.31 3.34
N SER A 132 -0.90 -8.57 3.43
CA SER A 132 -2.29 -8.96 3.16
C SER A 132 -3.28 -8.26 4.11
N GLU A 133 -2.96 -8.17 5.39
CA GLU A 133 -3.77 -7.46 6.39
C GLU A 133 -3.77 -5.95 6.13
N LEU A 134 -2.62 -5.37 5.81
CA LEU A 134 -2.49 -3.95 5.54
C LEU A 134 -3.27 -3.56 4.27
N VAL A 135 -3.18 -4.35 3.21
CA VAL A 135 -3.93 -4.13 1.95
C VAL A 135 -5.44 -4.22 2.17
N ARG A 136 -5.91 -5.10 3.06
CA ARG A 136 -7.34 -5.22 3.41
C ARG A 136 -7.86 -4.08 4.29
N SER A 137 -6.99 -3.51 5.14
CA SER A 137 -7.36 -2.50 6.14
C SER A 137 -7.09 -1.07 5.70
N CYS A 138 -6.12 -0.87 4.80
CA CYS A 138 -5.84 0.42 4.20
C CYS A 138 -6.82 0.73 3.06
N GLY A 139 -6.90 2.01 2.73
CA GLY A 139 -7.60 2.46 1.54
C GLY A 139 -6.91 1.98 0.25
N ARG A 140 -7.17 2.69 -0.84
CA ARG A 140 -6.67 2.34 -2.17
C ARG A 140 -5.14 2.28 -2.26
N ILE A 141 -4.59 1.06 -2.37
CA ILE A 141 -3.17 0.82 -2.72
C ILE A 141 -3.07 0.53 -4.22
N GLU A 142 -2.20 1.27 -4.90
CA GLU A 142 -2.01 1.16 -6.36
C GLU A 142 -1.11 -0.03 -6.71
N PHE A 143 0.03 -0.15 -6.02
CA PHE A 143 1.00 -1.24 -6.18
C PHE A 143 1.98 -1.25 -5.00
N ILE A 144 2.87 -2.24 -5.00
CA ILE A 144 3.87 -2.51 -3.97
C ILE A 144 5.26 -2.27 -4.55
N LEU A 145 6.11 -1.59 -3.77
CA LEU A 145 7.55 -1.48 -3.96
C LEU A 145 8.28 -2.25 -2.86
N SER A 146 9.32 -2.99 -3.22
CA SER A 146 10.16 -3.71 -2.25
C SER A 146 11.58 -3.87 -2.78
N GLU A 147 12.48 -4.34 -1.92
CA GLU A 147 13.71 -4.99 -2.37
C GLU A 147 13.39 -6.44 -2.80
N PRO A 148 14.30 -7.14 -3.53
CA PRO A 148 14.01 -8.47 -4.07
C PRO A 148 13.66 -9.51 -3.00
N GLU A 149 14.36 -9.50 -1.87
CA GLU A 149 14.18 -10.49 -0.78
C GLU A 149 12.78 -10.41 -0.15
N GLU A 150 12.29 -9.20 0.12
CA GLU A 150 10.93 -8.97 0.63
C GLU A 150 9.89 -9.22 -0.46
N GLY A 151 10.22 -8.87 -1.71
CA GLY A 151 9.33 -9.03 -2.85
C GLY A 151 8.98 -10.50 -3.11
N GLU A 152 9.95 -11.40 -3.01
CA GLU A 152 9.73 -12.84 -3.16
C GLU A 152 8.71 -13.39 -2.15
N GLN A 153 8.69 -12.84 -0.93
CA GLN A 153 7.77 -13.30 0.12
C GLN A 153 6.31 -12.93 -0.15
N VAL A 154 6.05 -11.89 -0.96
CA VAL A 154 4.69 -11.37 -1.20
C VAL A 154 4.18 -11.63 -2.63
N LEU A 155 5.00 -12.25 -3.47
CA LEU A 155 4.68 -12.52 -4.86
C LEU A 155 3.39 -13.35 -4.98
N GLY A 156 2.40 -12.81 -5.70
CA GLY A 156 1.11 -13.48 -5.96
C GLY A 156 0.11 -13.46 -4.80
N GLN A 157 0.44 -12.87 -3.64
CA GLN A 157 -0.42 -12.93 -2.45
C GLN A 157 -1.54 -11.88 -2.44
N THR A 158 -1.33 -10.73 -3.08
CA THR A 158 -2.22 -9.55 -2.92
C THR A 158 -3.06 -9.22 -4.15
N GLY A 159 -2.73 -9.78 -5.32
CA GLY A 159 -3.29 -9.37 -6.61
C GLY A 159 -2.90 -7.96 -7.06
N LEU A 160 -2.02 -7.28 -6.30
CA LEU A 160 -1.43 -5.99 -6.67
C LEU A 160 -0.16 -6.22 -7.49
N ALA A 161 0.16 -5.26 -8.35
CA ALA A 161 1.46 -5.24 -9.00
C ALA A 161 2.56 -5.06 -7.94
N LEU A 162 3.65 -5.82 -8.08
CA LEU A 162 4.84 -5.76 -7.24
C LEU A 162 6.02 -5.36 -8.12
N PHE A 163 6.76 -4.34 -7.70
CA PHE A 163 7.99 -3.92 -8.37
C PHE A 163 9.15 -3.99 -7.37
N THR A 164 10.21 -4.70 -7.76
CA THR A 164 11.43 -4.83 -6.97
C THR A 164 12.46 -3.79 -7.42
N VAL A 165 13.05 -3.08 -6.47
CA VAL A 165 14.10 -2.08 -6.66
C VAL A 165 15.44 -2.69 -6.26
N LYS A 166 16.48 -2.54 -7.10
CA LYS A 166 17.79 -3.22 -6.94
C LYS A 166 18.93 -2.23 -6.79
#